data_AF-A0A4V2AVP2-F1
#
_entry.id   AF-A0A4V2AVP2-F1
#
_cell.length_a   1.000
_cell.length_b   1.000
_cell.length_c   1.000
_cell.angle_alpha   90.00
_cell.angle_beta   90.00
_cell.angle_gamma   90.00
#
_symmetry.space_group_name_H-M   'P 1'
#
loop_
_entity.id
_entity.type
_entity.pdbx_description
1 polymer ?
#
loop_
_entity_poly.entity_id
_entity_poly.type
_entity_poly.pdbx_seq_one_letter_code
_entity_poly.pdbx_strand_id
1 'polypeptide(L)'
;MASAKKTSTKGLRFTRKYTRDEVSVFDLFQYDYRTSVIRNPSGEVVFEMNNVEVPKQWSQIATDILAQKYFRKAGVPQPDGSLGRETSVKQVAHRMANCWRVWGERYGYFATEQDAQVFYDELVYSILNQMCVPNSPQWFNTGLHESYGITGKPQGHYYVDQADGQLKKSTNAYERPQ
;
A
#
# COMPACT_ATOMS: atom_id res chain seq x y z
N MET A 1 -29.41 27.18 17.68
CA MET A 1 -29.18 27.04 16.23
C MET A 1 -27.80 26.43 16.04
N ALA A 2 -27.73 25.24 15.44
CA ALA A 2 -26.45 24.56 15.20
C ALA A 2 -25.64 25.37 14.17
N SER A 3 -24.43 25.77 14.56
CA SER A 3 -23.49 26.47 13.69
C SER A 3 -23.11 25.55 12.54
N ALA A 4 -23.48 25.94 11.32
CA ALA A 4 -23.05 25.27 10.09
C ALA A 4 -21.51 25.34 10.02
N LYS A 5 -20.84 24.18 10.02
CA LYS A 5 -19.39 24.07 9.81
C LYS A 5 -19.05 24.72 8.46
N LYS A 6 -18.32 25.84 8.50
CA LYS A 6 -17.68 26.44 7.32
C LYS A 6 -16.73 25.42 6.70
N THR A 7 -17.07 24.87 5.53
CA THR A 7 -16.16 24.11 4.68
C THR A 7 -15.04 25.04 4.19
N SER A 8 -13.85 24.93 4.79
CA SER A 8 -12.70 25.71 4.37
C SER A 8 -12.16 25.19 3.03
N THR A 9 -11.91 26.08 2.08
CA THR A 9 -11.34 25.82 0.74
C THR A 9 -9.83 25.49 0.75
N LYS A 10 -9.29 24.97 1.85
CA LYS A 10 -7.85 25.06 2.21
C LYS A 10 -7.06 23.74 2.15
N GLY A 11 -7.51 22.74 1.39
CA GLY A 11 -6.80 21.47 1.21
C GLY A 11 -6.14 21.32 -0.17
N LEU A 12 -5.31 20.29 -0.32
CA LEU A 12 -4.72 19.88 -1.60
C LEU A 12 -5.82 19.44 -2.56
N ARG A 13 -5.69 19.87 -3.82
CA ARG A 13 -6.54 19.44 -4.93
C ARG A 13 -5.74 18.59 -5.90
N PHE A 14 -6.37 17.56 -6.43
CA PHE A 14 -5.74 16.62 -7.36
C PHE A 14 -6.52 16.54 -8.67
N THR A 15 -5.80 16.53 -9.78
CA THR A 15 -6.37 16.31 -11.12
C THR A 15 -5.93 14.94 -11.62
N ARG A 16 -6.87 14.14 -12.12
CA ARG A 16 -6.56 12.87 -12.77
C ARG A 16 -5.68 13.10 -13.99
N LYS A 17 -4.66 12.24 -14.17
CA LYS A 17 -3.76 12.26 -15.32
C LYS A 17 -3.77 10.95 -16.07
N TYR A 18 -3.71 9.83 -15.35
CA TYR A 18 -3.64 8.50 -15.94
C TYR A 18 -4.88 7.65 -15.65
N THR A 19 -5.66 8.06 -14.65
CA THR A 19 -6.87 7.34 -14.22
C THR A 19 -8.14 8.01 -14.74
N ARG A 20 -9.28 7.33 -14.60
CA ARG A 20 -10.59 7.79 -15.06
C ARG A 20 -11.60 7.66 -13.93
N ASP A 21 -12.56 8.58 -13.88
CA ASP A 21 -13.68 8.44 -12.96
C ASP A 21 -14.49 7.18 -13.27
N GLU A 22 -15.07 6.59 -12.22
CA GLU A 22 -15.91 5.38 -12.27
C GLU A 22 -15.23 4.10 -12.79
N VAL A 23 -13.95 4.16 -13.16
CA VAL A 23 -13.14 2.99 -13.55
C VAL A 23 -12.17 2.67 -12.43
N SER A 24 -12.25 1.47 -11.87
CA SER A 24 -11.25 0.98 -10.93
C SER A 24 -9.85 1.05 -11.56
N VAL A 25 -8.90 1.66 -10.85
CA VAL A 25 -7.51 1.76 -11.30
C VAL A 25 -6.89 0.38 -11.61
N PHE A 26 -7.32 -0.67 -10.90
CA PHE A 26 -6.86 -2.03 -11.15
C PHE A 26 -7.34 -2.56 -12.50
N ASP A 27 -8.47 -2.10 -13.02
CA ASP A 27 -9.03 -2.55 -14.30
C ASP A 27 -8.35 -1.87 -15.51
N LEU A 28 -7.45 -0.91 -15.26
CA LEU A 28 -6.65 -0.25 -16.29
C LEU A 28 -5.44 -1.09 -16.76
N PHE A 29 -5.16 -2.21 -16.09
CA PHE A 29 -4.02 -3.07 -16.39
C PHE A 29 -4.48 -4.48 -16.77
N GLN A 30 -3.72 -5.13 -17.65
CA GLN A 30 -3.80 -6.57 -17.87
C GLN A 30 -2.81 -7.28 -16.93
N TYR A 31 -3.22 -8.41 -16.37
CA TYR A 31 -2.42 -9.17 -15.41
C TYR A 31 -2.10 -10.57 -15.92
N ASP A 32 -0.94 -11.07 -15.52
CA ASP A 32 -0.54 -12.46 -15.65
C ASP A 32 -0.38 -13.09 -14.25
N TYR A 33 -0.57 -14.40 -14.18
CA TYR A 33 -0.17 -15.21 -13.04
C TYR A 33 1.14 -15.90 -13.34
N ARG A 34 2.12 -15.72 -12.46
CA ARG A 34 3.47 -16.26 -12.64
C ARG A 34 3.90 -17.05 -11.42
N THR A 35 4.84 -17.94 -11.64
CA THR A 35 5.52 -18.67 -10.58
C THR A 35 6.86 -18.01 -10.30
N SER A 36 7.14 -17.74 -9.02
CA SER A 36 8.45 -17.30 -8.57
C SER A 36 9.18 -18.46 -7.93
N VAL A 37 10.36 -18.80 -8.44
CA VAL A 37 11.20 -19.90 -7.94
C VAL A 37 12.62 -19.40 -7.77
N ILE A 38 13.18 -19.65 -6.58
CA ILE A 38 14.58 -19.37 -6.29
C ILE A 38 15.27 -20.70 -6.07
N ARG A 39 16.41 -20.86 -6.75
CA ARG A 39 17.27 -22.03 -6.62
C ARG A 39 18.60 -21.64 -5.99
N ASN A 40 19.18 -22.52 -5.19
CA ASN A 40 20.55 -22.39 -4.73
C ASN A 40 21.54 -22.79 -5.87
N PRO A 41 22.87 -22.62 -5.69
CA PRO A 41 23.84 -23.01 -6.71
C PRO A 41 23.84 -24.51 -7.09
N SER A 42 23.32 -25.40 -6.22
CA SER A 42 23.15 -26.82 -6.55
C SER A 42 21.86 -27.11 -7.34
N GLY A 43 21.01 -26.11 -7.60
CA GLY A 43 19.78 -26.23 -8.38
C GLY A 43 18.54 -26.58 -7.56
N GLU A 44 18.67 -26.79 -6.25
CA GLU A 44 17.57 -27.08 -5.33
C GLU A 44 16.70 -25.83 -5.12
N VAL A 45 15.38 -26.03 -5.07
CA VAL A 45 14.40 -24.96 -4.83
C VAL A 45 14.43 -24.55 -3.36
N VAL A 46 14.81 -23.30 -3.09
CA VAL A 46 14.83 -22.73 -1.72
C VAL A 46 13.61 -21.86 -1.42
N PHE A 47 12.91 -21.40 -2.45
CA PHE A 47 11.65 -20.68 -2.33
C PHE A 47 10.85 -20.90 -3.60
N GLU A 48 9.56 -21.17 -3.43
CA GLU A 48 8.62 -21.25 -4.53
C GLU A 48 7.30 -20.59 -4.12
N MET A 49 6.77 -19.80 -5.03
CA MET A 49 5.46 -19.19 -4.89
C MET A 49 4.73 -19.22 -6.23
N ASN A 50 3.65 -19.99 -6.27
CA ASN A 50 2.77 -20.08 -7.42
C ASN A 50 1.68 -19.00 -7.36
N ASN A 51 1.09 -18.70 -8.52
CA ASN A 51 -0.03 -17.75 -8.67
C ASN A 51 0.27 -16.33 -8.19
N VAL A 52 1.46 -15.81 -8.50
CA VAL A 52 1.82 -14.40 -8.26
C VAL A 52 1.14 -13.54 -9.34
N GLU A 53 0.17 -12.72 -8.96
CA GLU A 53 -0.55 -11.82 -9.88
C GLU A 53 0.20 -10.48 -10.03
N VAL A 54 0.63 -10.17 -11.26
CA VAL A 54 1.36 -8.94 -11.60
C VAL A 54 0.92 -8.40 -12.97
N PRO A 55 1.06 -7.10 -13.25
CA PRO A 55 0.82 -6.54 -14.57
C PRO A 55 1.68 -7.25 -15.62
N LYS A 56 1.09 -7.55 -16.78
CA LYS A 56 1.73 -8.27 -17.88
C LYS A 56 3.06 -7.66 -18.31
N GLN A 57 3.17 -6.33 -18.24
CA GLN A 57 4.38 -5.58 -18.60
C GLN A 57 5.55 -5.74 -17.61
N TRP A 58 5.33 -6.26 -16.40
CA TRP A 58 6.41 -6.48 -15.45
C TRP A 58 7.33 -7.59 -15.95
N SER A 59 8.62 -7.53 -15.60
CA SER A 59 9.55 -8.62 -15.89
C SER A 59 9.38 -9.78 -14.91
N GLN A 60 9.86 -10.97 -15.27
CA GLN A 60 9.96 -12.10 -14.33
C GLN A 60 10.82 -11.73 -13.11
N ILE A 61 11.93 -11.00 -13.31
CA ILE A 61 12.80 -10.54 -12.21
C ILE A 61 12.02 -9.63 -11.23
N ALA A 62 11.20 -8.70 -11.73
CA ALA A 62 10.36 -7.85 -10.88
C ALA A 62 9.34 -8.68 -10.08
N THR A 63 8.77 -9.70 -10.73
CA THR A 63 7.85 -10.67 -10.11
C THR A 63 8.53 -11.43 -8.96
N ASP A 64 9.76 -11.91 -9.20
CA ASP A 64 10.53 -12.67 -8.22
C ASP A 64 10.91 -11.82 -7.00
N ILE A 65 11.37 -10.59 -7.24
CA ILE A 65 11.71 -9.64 -6.18
C ILE A 65 10.46 -9.31 -5.34
N LEU A 66 9.32 -9.04 -5.98
CA LEU A 66 8.06 -8.77 -5.31
C LEU A 66 7.66 -9.94 -4.40
N ALA A 67 7.61 -11.15 -4.96
CA ALA A 67 7.17 -12.35 -4.23
C ALA A 67 8.11 -12.70 -3.06
N GLN A 68 9.41 -12.58 -3.26
CA GLN A 68 10.40 -12.97 -2.24
C GLN A 68 10.49 -11.96 -1.10
N LYS A 69 10.52 -10.66 -1.45
CA LYS A 69 10.88 -9.60 -0.50
C LYS A 69 9.68 -8.82 0.02
N TYR A 70 8.76 -8.46 -0.86
CA TYR A 70 7.78 -7.41 -0.55
C TYR A 70 6.38 -7.92 -0.21
N PHE A 71 6.01 -9.13 -0.65
CA PHE A 71 4.78 -9.76 -0.19
C PHE A 71 4.83 -10.08 1.30
N ARG A 72 3.79 -9.65 2.00
CA ARG A 72 3.54 -10.04 3.38
C ARG A 72 3.23 -11.54 3.44
N LYS A 73 4.01 -12.28 4.23
CA LYS A 73 3.99 -13.76 4.25
C LYS A 73 2.92 -14.38 5.15
N ALA A 74 2.35 -13.61 6.09
CA ALA A 74 1.38 -14.10 7.07
C ALA A 74 0.54 -12.94 7.66
N GLY A 75 -0.64 -13.28 8.16
CA GLY A 75 -1.54 -12.35 8.84
C GLY A 75 -2.42 -11.51 7.91
N VAL A 76 -2.43 -11.81 6.60
CA VAL A 76 -3.24 -11.10 5.62
C VAL A 76 -4.63 -11.74 5.58
N PRO A 77 -5.72 -11.01 5.91
CA PRO A 77 -7.07 -11.55 5.87
C PRO A 77 -7.43 -12.08 4.49
N GLN A 78 -8.06 -13.25 4.46
CA GLN A 78 -8.54 -13.91 3.24
C GLN A 78 -10.08 -13.87 3.19
N PRO A 79 -10.70 -13.98 2.00
CA PRO A 79 -12.16 -13.95 1.86
C PRO A 79 -12.89 -15.05 2.64
N ASP A 80 -12.22 -16.19 2.90
CA ASP A 80 -12.75 -17.30 3.68
C ASP A 80 -12.65 -17.09 5.20
N GLY A 81 -12.16 -15.93 5.65
CA GLY A 81 -11.95 -15.59 7.05
C GLY A 81 -10.62 -16.10 7.63
N SER A 82 -9.82 -16.83 6.87
CA SER A 82 -8.49 -17.27 7.29
C SER A 82 -7.44 -16.16 7.21
N LEU A 83 -6.27 -16.41 7.80
CA LEU A 83 -5.10 -15.53 7.67
C LEU A 83 -4.05 -16.19 6.78
N GLY A 84 -3.67 -15.48 5.72
CA GLY A 84 -2.74 -15.94 4.70
C GLY A 84 -1.65 -14.93 4.38
N ARG A 85 -1.26 -14.89 3.11
CA ARG A 85 -0.21 -14.04 2.55
C ARG A 85 -0.75 -13.15 1.43
N GLU A 86 0.01 -12.13 1.06
CA GLU A 86 -0.20 -11.43 -0.21
C GLU A 86 0.21 -12.33 -1.38
N THR A 87 -0.58 -12.34 -2.45
CA THR A 87 -0.34 -13.08 -3.70
C THR A 87 -0.45 -12.19 -4.94
N SER A 88 -0.93 -10.96 -4.78
CA SER A 88 -1.11 -10.01 -5.86
C SER A 88 -0.42 -8.68 -5.55
N VAL A 89 0.21 -8.08 -6.56
CA VAL A 89 0.73 -6.71 -6.42
C VAL A 89 -0.38 -5.70 -6.12
N LYS A 90 -1.64 -6.00 -6.49
CA LYS A 90 -2.79 -5.14 -6.18
C LYS A 90 -2.91 -4.92 -4.68
N GLN A 91 -2.66 -5.95 -3.87
CA GLN A 91 -2.69 -5.88 -2.42
C GLN A 91 -1.59 -4.95 -1.87
N VAL A 92 -0.37 -5.06 -2.41
CA VAL A 92 0.77 -4.20 -2.04
C VAL A 92 0.51 -2.74 -2.41
N ALA A 93 0.07 -2.48 -3.64
CA ALA A 93 -0.26 -1.15 -4.10
C ALA A 93 -1.41 -0.54 -3.28
N HIS A 94 -2.46 -1.33 -3.01
CA HIS A 94 -3.59 -0.92 -2.20
C HIS A 94 -3.16 -0.53 -0.79
N ARG A 95 -2.45 -1.40 -0.06
CA ARG A 95 -2.12 -1.09 1.34
C ARG A 95 -1.28 0.17 1.49
N MET A 96 -0.37 0.43 0.55
CA MET A 96 0.45 1.65 0.57
C MET A 96 -0.40 2.88 0.26
N ALA A 97 -1.08 2.89 -0.88
CA ALA A 97 -1.89 4.03 -1.31
C ALA A 97 -3.04 4.34 -0.34
N ASN A 98 -3.72 3.30 0.17
CA ASN A 98 -4.79 3.45 1.15
C ASN A 98 -4.27 4.03 2.47
N CYS A 99 -3.12 3.55 2.97
CA CYS A 99 -2.52 4.09 4.19
C CYS A 99 -2.24 5.59 4.07
N TRP A 100 -1.64 6.03 2.96
CA TRP A 100 -1.36 7.44 2.75
C TRP A 100 -2.62 8.28 2.55
N ARG A 101 -3.63 7.75 1.84
CA ARG A 101 -4.94 8.41 1.70
C ARG A 101 -5.58 8.61 3.07
N VAL A 102 -5.70 7.55 3.88
CA VAL A 102 -6.32 7.62 5.21
C VAL A 102 -5.58 8.59 6.12
N TRP A 103 -4.24 8.62 6.08
CA TRP A 103 -3.49 9.62 6.85
C TRP A 103 -3.76 11.04 6.37
N GLY A 104 -3.77 11.26 5.05
CA GLY A 104 -4.10 12.57 4.48
C GLY A 104 -5.51 13.04 4.87
N GLU A 105 -6.50 12.14 4.86
CA GLU A 105 -7.86 12.43 5.32
C GLU A 105 -7.89 12.74 6.82
N ARG A 106 -7.28 11.89 7.65
CA ARG A 106 -7.20 12.03 9.11
C ARG A 106 -6.63 13.38 9.54
N TYR A 107 -5.67 13.91 8.80
CA TYR A 107 -5.02 15.18 9.09
C TYR A 107 -5.53 16.36 8.24
N GLY A 108 -6.60 16.17 7.48
CA GLY A 108 -7.27 17.25 6.74
C GLY A 108 -6.46 17.81 5.57
N TYR A 109 -5.66 16.98 4.90
CA TYR A 109 -4.79 17.40 3.80
C TYR A 109 -5.54 17.61 2.50
N PHE A 110 -6.64 16.89 2.24
CA PHE A 110 -7.40 16.97 1.00
C PHE A 110 -8.49 18.04 1.06
N ALA A 111 -8.73 18.75 -0.04
CA ALA A 111 -9.81 19.73 -0.12
C ALA A 111 -11.19 19.06 -0.14
N THR A 112 -11.29 17.88 -0.75
CA THR A 112 -12.52 17.09 -0.86
C THR A 112 -12.21 15.59 -0.77
N GLU A 113 -13.23 14.77 -0.53
CA GLU A 113 -13.12 13.30 -0.61
C GLU A 113 -12.73 12.85 -2.03
N GLN A 114 -13.21 13.56 -3.06
CA GLN A 114 -12.83 13.28 -4.44
C GLN A 114 -11.33 13.51 -4.67
N ASP A 115 -10.74 14.57 -4.09
CA ASP A 115 -9.30 14.81 -4.16
C ASP A 115 -8.49 13.68 -3.51
N ALA A 116 -8.99 13.12 -2.39
CA ALA A 116 -8.39 11.97 -1.73
C ALA A 116 -8.48 10.70 -2.59
N GLN A 117 -9.61 10.50 -3.28
CA GLN A 117 -9.80 9.37 -4.20
C GLN A 117 -8.89 9.48 -5.43
N VAL A 118 -8.80 10.66 -6.04
CA VAL A 118 -7.89 10.91 -7.18
C VAL A 118 -6.44 10.66 -6.76
N PHE A 119 -6.03 11.12 -5.58
CA PHE A 119 -4.70 10.84 -5.04
C PHE A 119 -4.42 9.34 -4.91
N TYR A 120 -5.37 8.58 -4.37
CA TYR A 120 -5.24 7.12 -4.24
C TYR A 120 -5.13 6.44 -5.61
N ASP A 121 -6.02 6.78 -6.55
CA ASP A 121 -6.05 6.15 -7.87
C ASP A 121 -4.76 6.42 -8.65
N GLU A 122 -4.29 7.67 -8.68
CA GLU A 122 -3.06 8.04 -9.39
C GLU A 122 -1.81 7.39 -8.77
N LEU A 123 -1.78 7.20 -7.45
CA LEU A 123 -0.70 6.48 -6.78
C LEU A 123 -0.69 4.99 -7.07
N VAL A 124 -1.85 4.33 -7.00
CA VAL A 124 -1.96 2.91 -7.37
C VAL A 124 -1.53 2.73 -8.83
N TYR A 125 -2.01 3.58 -9.74
CA TYR A 125 -1.58 3.55 -11.14
C TYR A 125 -0.06 3.69 -11.26
N SER A 126 0.52 4.68 -10.58
CA SER A 126 1.96 4.95 -10.65
C SER A 126 2.81 3.77 -10.14
N ILE A 127 2.35 3.09 -9.09
CA ILE A 127 3.02 1.90 -8.54
C ILE A 127 2.92 0.74 -9.53
N LEU A 128 1.73 0.44 -10.05
CA LEU A 128 1.50 -0.67 -10.99
C LEU A 128 2.20 -0.45 -12.33
N ASN A 129 2.26 0.81 -12.79
CA ASN A 129 2.95 1.18 -14.01
C ASN A 129 4.48 1.36 -13.82
N GLN A 130 5.01 1.12 -12.62
CA GLN A 130 6.42 1.31 -12.25
C GLN A 130 6.96 2.72 -12.55
N MET A 131 6.10 3.75 -12.46
CA MET A 131 6.46 5.16 -12.69
C MET A 131 6.99 5.84 -11.42
N CYS A 132 6.60 5.34 -10.25
CA CYS A 132 7.04 5.81 -8.96
C CYS A 132 7.24 4.62 -8.04
N VAL A 133 8.36 4.59 -7.32
CA VAL A 133 8.71 3.52 -6.40
C VAL A 133 9.22 4.16 -5.11
N PRO A 134 8.50 4.05 -3.98
CA PRO A 134 9.00 4.52 -2.70
C PRO A 134 10.18 3.66 -2.24
N ASN A 135 10.93 4.14 -1.25
CA ASN A 135 12.05 3.39 -0.69
C ASN A 135 11.59 2.03 -0.08
N SER A 136 12.52 1.08 0.05
CA SER A 136 12.18 -0.30 0.46
C SER A 136 11.43 -0.44 1.80
N PRO A 137 11.72 0.33 2.86
CA PRO A 137 10.95 0.28 4.11
C PRO A 137 9.44 0.46 3.93
N GLN A 138 9.03 1.35 3.02
CA GLN A 138 7.61 1.59 2.73
C GLN A 138 6.95 0.34 2.14
N TRP A 139 7.62 -0.34 1.21
CA TRP A 139 7.15 -1.60 0.66
C TRP A 139 7.02 -2.68 1.72
N PHE A 140 7.90 -2.75 2.72
CA PHE A 140 7.81 -3.79 3.75
C PHE A 140 6.67 -3.56 4.75
N ASN A 141 6.39 -2.30 5.10
CA ASN A 141 5.63 -2.01 6.33
C ASN A 141 4.37 -1.17 6.11
N THR A 142 4.35 -0.30 5.10
CA THR A 142 3.27 0.69 4.94
C THR A 142 1.95 0.02 4.66
N GLY A 143 0.93 0.40 5.42
CA GLY A 143 -0.43 -0.11 5.31
C GLY A 143 -0.68 -1.49 5.91
N LEU A 144 0.32 -2.19 6.46
CA LEU A 144 0.07 -3.48 7.11
C LEU A 144 -0.92 -3.35 8.28
N HIS A 145 -0.81 -2.29 9.08
CA HIS A 145 -1.78 -2.00 10.12
C HIS A 145 -3.09 -1.46 9.54
N GLU A 146 -3.03 -0.41 8.72
CA GLU A 146 -4.22 0.29 8.22
C GLU A 146 -5.13 -0.59 7.35
N SER A 147 -4.56 -1.51 6.56
CA SER A 147 -5.33 -2.35 5.63
C SER A 147 -5.60 -3.76 6.16
N TYR A 148 -4.76 -4.29 7.04
CA TYR A 148 -4.88 -5.68 7.53
C TYR A 148 -4.99 -5.81 9.05
N GLY A 149 -4.86 -4.71 9.82
CA GLY A 149 -4.83 -4.76 11.28
C GLY A 149 -3.59 -5.42 11.87
N ILE A 150 -2.54 -5.66 11.08
CA ILE A 150 -1.33 -6.35 11.54
C ILE A 150 -0.55 -5.43 12.48
N THR A 151 -0.27 -5.93 13.68
CA THR A 151 0.56 -5.26 14.68
C THR A 151 1.94 -5.92 14.80
N GLY A 152 2.90 -5.23 15.40
CA GLY A 152 4.24 -5.77 15.62
C GLY A 152 4.91 -5.15 16.85
N LYS A 153 5.90 -5.87 17.40
CA LYS A 153 6.66 -5.39 18.57
C LYS A 153 7.30 -4.03 18.27
N PRO A 154 7.28 -3.06 19.22
CA PRO A 154 7.92 -1.77 19.05
C PRO A 154 9.38 -1.90 18.61
N GLN A 155 9.76 -1.15 17.57
CA GLN A 155 11.14 -1.14 17.03
C GLN A 155 11.96 0.06 17.54
N GLY A 156 11.45 0.79 18.55
CA GLY A 156 12.14 1.95 19.14
C GLY A 156 11.96 3.25 18.36
N HIS A 157 11.04 3.31 17.40
CA HIS A 157 10.75 4.52 16.64
C HIS A 157 9.98 5.56 17.47
N TYR A 158 10.19 6.83 17.15
CA TYR A 158 9.46 7.97 17.70
C TYR A 158 8.75 8.71 16.57
N TYR A 159 7.66 9.40 16.93
CA TYR A 159 6.90 10.24 16.01
C TYR A 159 6.43 11.49 16.74
N VAL A 160 6.17 12.56 15.99
CA VAL A 160 5.48 13.74 16.52
C VAL A 160 3.99 13.55 16.32
N ASP A 161 3.21 13.64 17.39
CA ASP A 161 1.75 13.57 17.30
C ASP A 161 1.21 14.90 16.75
N GLN A 162 0.43 14.83 15.68
CA GLN A 162 -0.09 16.01 15.01
C GLN A 162 -1.09 16.81 15.87
N ALA A 163 -1.75 16.16 16.83
CA ALA A 163 -2.78 16.80 17.65
C ALA A 163 -2.19 17.70 18.75
N ASP A 164 -1.10 17.27 19.38
CA ASP A 164 -0.47 17.98 20.50
C ASP A 164 0.97 18.45 20.23
N GLY A 165 1.56 18.06 19.09
CA GLY A 165 2.91 18.42 18.70
C GLY A 165 4.01 17.73 19.50
N GLN A 166 3.70 16.71 20.31
CA GLN A 166 4.65 16.08 21.20
C GLN A 166 5.33 14.86 20.56
N LEU A 167 6.61 14.69 20.87
CA LEU A 167 7.37 13.48 20.51
C LEU A 167 6.89 12.31 21.37
N LYS A 168 6.34 11.28 20.73
CA LYS A 168 5.85 10.07 21.38
C LYS A 168 6.60 8.84 20.86
N LYS A 169 6.79 7.86 21.73
CA LYS A 169 7.38 6.56 21.36
C LYS A 169 6.30 5.70 20.71
N SER A 170 6.62 5.07 19.58
CA SER A 170 5.70 4.13 18.94
C SER A 170 5.56 2.84 19.76
N THR A 171 4.31 2.44 20.00
CA THR A 171 3.95 1.19 20.67
C THR A 171 3.72 0.03 19.69
N ASN A 172 3.75 0.30 18.38
CA ASN A 172 3.50 -0.69 17.33
C ASN A 172 4.43 -0.44 16.13
N ALA A 173 5.05 -1.51 15.60
CA ALA A 173 5.93 -1.43 14.44
C ALA A 173 5.24 -0.94 13.15
N TYR A 174 3.92 -1.13 13.01
CA TYR A 174 3.22 -0.97 11.73
C TYR A 174 2.15 0.12 11.71
N GLU A 175 1.81 0.73 12.86
CA GLU A 175 0.86 1.87 12.90
C GLU A 175 1.45 3.15 12.32
N ARG A 176 2.76 3.34 12.53
CA ARG A 176 3.53 4.50 12.06
C ARG A 176 4.88 4.04 11.51
N PRO A 177 4.88 3.34 10.35
CA PRO A 177 6.10 2.85 9.72
C PRO A 177 6.98 4.02 9.25
N GLN A 178 8.29 3.77 9.15
CA GLN A 178 9.30 4.72 8.64
C GLN A 178 9.09 5.03 7.17
#